data_AF-A0A7W8NBG5-F1
#
_entry.id   AF-A0A7W8NBG5-F1
#
_cell.length_a   1.000
_cell.length_b   1.000
_cell.length_c   1.000
_cell.angle_alpha   90.00
_cell.angle_beta   90.00
_cell.angle_gamma   90.00
#
_symmetry.space_group_name_H-M   'P 1'
#
loop_
_entity.id
_entity.type
_entity.pdbx_description
1 polymer ?
#
loop_
_entity_poly.entity_id
_entity_poly.type
_entity_poly.pdbx_seq_one_letter_code
_entity_poly.pdbx_strand_id
1 'polypeptide(L)'
;MRRWEKARAGGMTRFVLLRGVLSYGLTMFVLMTFIVQRDDLSARFIAISALLWSVGGAVFGALTWFLMERIYRKFVPKIMA
;
A
#
# COMPACT_ATOMS: atom_id res chain seq x y z
N MET A 1 -0.59 -1.13 -18.89
CA MET A 1 0.23 -2.30 -18.52
C MET A 1 1.71 -1.97 -18.25
N ARG A 2 2.42 -1.16 -19.07
CA ARG A 2 3.85 -0.83 -18.86
C ARG A 2 4.25 -0.37 -17.45
N ARG A 3 3.37 0.38 -16.74
CA ARG A 3 3.62 0.80 -15.34
C ARG A 3 3.56 -0.37 -14.36
N TRP A 4 2.65 -1.31 -14.56
CA TRP A 4 2.55 -2.53 -13.75
C TRP A 4 3.74 -3.45 -14.01
N GLU A 5 4.17 -3.61 -15.26
CA GLU A 5 5.35 -4.42 -15.61
C GLU A 5 6.63 -3.91 -14.94
N LYS A 6 6.87 -2.58 -14.97
CA LYS A 6 7.99 -1.96 -14.25
C LYS A 6 7.89 -2.19 -12.73
N ALA A 7 6.69 -2.10 -12.17
CA ALA A 7 6.47 -2.35 -10.74
C ALA A 7 6.67 -3.83 -10.38
N ARG A 8 6.20 -4.75 -11.25
CA ARG A 8 6.33 -6.19 -11.13
C ARG A 8 7.79 -6.65 -11.18
N ALA A 9 8.59 -6.04 -12.06
CA ALA A 9 10.03 -6.31 -12.15
C ALA A 9 10.78 -6.01 -10.83
N GLY A 10 10.27 -5.08 -10.02
CA GLY A 10 10.80 -4.77 -8.69
C GLY A 10 10.40 -5.74 -7.58
N GLY A 11 9.49 -6.68 -7.85
CA GLY A 11 9.01 -7.68 -6.90
C GLY A 11 7.91 -7.19 -5.95
N MET A 12 7.20 -8.16 -5.35
CA MET A 12 6.04 -7.91 -4.48
C MET A 12 6.42 -7.17 -3.20
N THR A 13 7.49 -7.60 -2.52
CA THR A 13 7.93 -7.00 -1.24
C THR A 13 8.23 -5.50 -1.40
N ARG A 14 8.97 -5.14 -2.46
CA ARG A 14 9.27 -3.73 -2.79
C ARG A 14 8.01 -2.94 -3.11
N PHE A 15 7.05 -3.53 -3.82
CA PHE A 15 5.78 -2.88 -4.12
C PHE A 15 4.98 -2.61 -2.84
N VAL A 16 4.83 -3.63 -1.99
CA VAL A 16 4.08 -3.50 -0.73
C VAL A 16 4.73 -2.47 0.18
N LEU A 17 6.05 -2.47 0.32
CA LEU A 17 6.76 -1.49 1.14
C LEU A 17 6.65 -0.07 0.59
N LEU A 18 6.96 0.15 -0.69
CA LEU A 18 7.00 1.51 -1.25
C LEU A 18 5.59 2.08 -1.50
N ARG A 19 4.70 1.30 -2.11
CA ARG A 19 3.38 1.78 -2.54
C ARG A 19 2.27 1.48 -1.55
N GLY A 20 2.39 0.39 -0.78
CA GLY A 20 1.44 0.08 0.30
C GLY A 20 1.78 0.87 1.56
N VAL A 21 2.89 0.54 2.20
CA VAL A 21 3.26 1.09 3.51
C VAL A 21 3.69 2.54 3.42
N LEU A 22 4.71 2.86 2.62
CA LEU A 22 5.28 4.21 2.55
C LEU A 22 4.38 5.24 1.85
N SER A 23 3.60 4.83 0.85
CA SER A 23 2.71 5.77 0.16
C SER A 23 1.34 5.86 0.82
N TYR A 24 0.71 4.73 1.15
CA TYR A 24 -0.65 4.73 1.67
C TYR A 24 -0.70 4.72 3.20
N GLY A 25 0.03 3.79 3.83
CA GLY A 25 0.11 3.66 5.29
C GLY A 25 0.65 4.92 5.96
N LEU A 26 1.77 5.46 5.49
CA LEU A 26 2.37 6.67 6.04
C LEU A 26 1.47 7.89 5.83
N THR A 27 0.89 8.08 4.64
CA THR A 27 -0.03 9.20 4.38
C THR A 27 -1.26 9.11 5.28
N MET A 28 -1.88 7.93 5.40
CA MET A 28 -3.03 7.78 6.30
C MET A 28 -2.66 7.96 7.77
N PHE A 29 -1.49 7.47 8.20
CA PHE A 29 -0.98 7.72 9.55
C PHE A 29 -0.86 9.21 9.82
N VAL A 30 -0.23 9.97 8.92
CA VAL A 30 -0.02 11.41 9.10
C VAL A 30 -1.35 12.16 9.13
N LEU A 31 -2.26 11.85 8.19
CA LEU A 31 -3.56 12.50 8.10
C LEU A 31 -4.42 12.21 9.34
N MET A 32 -4.53 10.95 9.74
CA MET A 32 -5.43 10.56 10.82
C MET A 32 -4.89 10.99 12.17
N THR A 33 -3.58 10.85 12.40
CA THR A 33 -2.96 11.16 13.68
C THR A 33 -2.82 12.68 13.89
N PHE A 34 -2.38 13.43 12.89
CA PHE A 34 -2.04 14.85 13.08
C PHE A 34 -3.08 15.83 12.55
N ILE A 35 -3.99 15.41 11.65
CA ILE A 35 -5.02 16.31 11.09
C ILE A 35 -6.39 16.01 11.71
N VAL A 36 -6.76 14.74 11.86
CA VAL A 36 -8.08 14.34 12.38
C VAL A 36 -8.07 14.26 13.90
N GLN A 37 -7.08 13.60 14.50
CA GLN A 37 -7.05 13.27 15.92
C GLN A 37 -6.08 14.18 16.71
N ARG A 38 -6.24 15.50 16.57
CA ARG A 38 -5.31 16.50 17.14
C ARG A 38 -5.37 16.59 18.66
N ASP A 39 -6.49 16.20 19.25
CA ASP A 39 -6.78 16.39 20.67
C ASP A 39 -6.15 15.31 21.55
N ASP A 40 -5.73 14.17 20.98
CA ASP A 40 -5.14 13.05 21.70
C ASP A 40 -3.84 12.58 21.04
N LEU A 41 -2.78 13.39 21.21
CA LEU A 41 -1.43 13.13 20.71
C LEU A 41 -0.56 12.36 21.72
N SER A 42 -1.18 11.55 22.58
CA SER A 42 -0.43 10.70 23.52
C SER A 42 0.56 9.81 22.76
N ALA A 43 1.79 9.67 23.27
CA ALA A 43 2.82 8.83 22.65
C ALA A 43 2.34 7.38 22.42
N ARG A 44 1.47 6.88 23.30
CA ARG A 44 0.85 5.55 23.15
C ARG A 44 -0.11 5.49 21.97
N PHE A 45 -0.95 6.51 21.80
CA PHE A 45 -1.88 6.61 20.69
C PHE A 45 -1.14 6.70 19.35
N ILE A 46 -0.10 7.54 19.27
CA ILE A 46 0.74 7.69 18.08
C ILE A 46 1.41 6.36 17.71
N ALA A 47 1.96 5.63 18.70
CA ALA A 47 2.60 4.33 18.45
C ALA A 47 1.61 3.28 17.93
N ILE A 48 0.40 3.20 18.52
CA ILE A 48 -0.66 2.28 18.07
C ILE A 48 -1.11 2.64 16.66
N SER A 49 -1.37 3.92 16.39
CA SER A 49 -1.78 4.42 15.09
C SER A 49 -0.70 4.13 14.03
N ALA A 50 0.58 4.36 14.34
CA ALA A 50 1.68 4.06 13.43
C ALA A 50 1.72 2.57 13.07
N LEU A 51 1.56 1.68 14.05
CA LEU A 51 1.54 0.24 13.81
C LEU A 51 0.33 -0.17 12.96
N LEU A 52 -0.86 0.32 13.33
CA LEU A 52 -2.13 -0.03 12.68
C LEU A 52 -2.16 0.42 11.22
N TRP A 53 -1.71 1.65 10.94
CA TRP A 53 -1.61 2.17 9.58
C TRP A 53 -0.48 1.55 8.77
N SER A 54 0.63 1.15 9.41
CA SER A 54 1.70 0.41 8.73
C SER A 54 1.23 -0.98 8.30
N VAL A 55 0.54 -1.70 9.18
CA VAL A 55 -0.06 -3.01 8.88
C VAL A 55 -1.15 -2.85 7.82
N GLY A 56 -2.03 -1.86 7.96
CA GLY A 56 -3.07 -1.55 6.97
C GLY A 56 -2.50 -1.24 5.59
N GLY A 57 -1.44 -0.43 5.52
CA GLY A 57 -0.72 -0.13 4.29
C GLY A 57 -0.07 -1.38 3.66
N ALA A 58 0.48 -2.28 4.47
CA ALA A 58 1.04 -3.54 3.99
C ALA A 58 -0.05 -4.46 3.40
N VAL A 59 -1.16 -4.64 4.10
CA VAL A 59 -2.32 -5.43 3.62
C VAL A 59 -2.88 -4.83 2.34
N PHE A 60 -3.08 -3.51 2.30
CA PHE A 60 -3.57 -2.81 1.12
C PHE A 60 -2.62 -2.97 -0.08
N GLY A 61 -1.31 -2.83 0.14
CA GLY A 61 -0.29 -3.06 -0.88
C GLY A 61 -0.32 -4.49 -1.43
N ALA A 62 -0.46 -5.47 -0.54
CA ALA A 62 -0.52 -6.88 -0.92
C ALA A 62 -1.80 -7.19 -1.73
N LEU A 63 -2.96 -6.74 -1.27
CA LEU A 63 -4.23 -6.90 -2.00
C LEU A 63 -4.17 -6.26 -3.39
N THR A 64 -3.63 -5.03 -3.46
CA THR A 64 -3.44 -4.33 -4.73
C THR A 64 -2.53 -5.13 -5.66
N TRP A 65 -1.45 -5.72 -5.14
CA TRP A 65 -0.56 -6.56 -5.93
C TRP A 65 -1.28 -7.77 -6.52
N PHE A 66 -2.01 -8.52 -5.69
CA PHE A 66 -2.76 -9.70 -6.17
C PHE A 66 -3.86 -9.34 -7.17
N LEU A 67 -4.57 -8.23 -6.96
CA LEU A 67 -5.58 -7.73 -7.89
C LEU A 67 -4.95 -7.36 -9.25
N MET A 68 -3.87 -6.58 -9.24
CA MET A 68 -3.18 -6.17 -10.46
C MET A 68 -2.56 -7.37 -11.19
N GLU A 69 -1.97 -8.32 -10.49
CA GLU A 69 -1.44 -9.55 -11.10
C GLU A 69 -2.56 -10.41 -11.70
N ARG A 70 -3.74 -10.48 -11.04
CA ARG A 70 -4.91 -11.18 -11.58
C ARG A 70 -5.46 -10.50 -12.83
N ILE A 71 -5.53 -9.17 -12.84
CA ILE A 71 -5.96 -8.39 -14.02
C ILE A 71 -4.95 -8.56 -15.14
N TYR A 72 -3.65 -8.44 -14.86
CA TYR A 72 -2.58 -8.62 -15.84
C TYR A 72 -2.66 -10.01 -16.50
N ARG A 73 -2.79 -11.07 -15.69
CA ARG A 73 -2.99 -12.44 -16.19
C ARG A 73 -4.27 -12.66 -16.97
N LYS A 74 -5.31 -11.85 -16.78
CA LYS A 74 -6.56 -11.97 -17.57
C LYS A 74 -6.50 -11.22 -18.90
N PHE A 75 -5.83 -10.07 -18.94
CA PHE A 75 -5.84 -9.17 -20.09
C PHE A 75 -4.66 -9.36 -21.05
N VAL A 76 -3.49 -9.75 -20.55
CA VAL A 76 -2.30 -9.93 -21.40
C VAL A 76 -2.32 -11.19 -22.28
N PRO A 77 -2.88 -12.35 -21.86
CA PRO A 77 -2.95 -13.51 -22.75
C PRO A 77 -3.84 -13.31 -23.99
N LYS A 78 -4.75 -12.32 -23.96
CA LYS A 78 -5.68 -12.06 -25.07
C LYS A 78 -5.17 -11.05 -26.11
N ILE A 79 -4.05 -10.37 -25.87
CA ILE A 79 -3.55 -9.30 -26.75
C ILE A 79 -2.38 -9.78 -27.63
N MET A 80 -1.81 -10.96 -27.35
CA MET A 80 -0.70 -11.56 -28.12
C MET A 80 -1.08 -12.92 -28.76
N ALA A 81 -2.37 -13.23 -28.86
CA ALA A 81 -2.89 -14.41 -29.55
C ALA A 81 -3.62 -14.01 -30.82
#